data_AF-H0ABZ1-F1
#
_entry.id   AF-H0ABZ1-F1
#
_cell.length_a   1.000
_cell.length_b   1.000
_cell.length_c   1.000
_cell.angle_alpha   90.00
_cell.angle_beta   90.00
_cell.angle_gamma   90.00
#
_symmetry.space_group_name_H-M   'P 1'
#
loop_
_entity.id
_entity.type
_entity.pdbx_description
1 polymer ?
#
loop_
_entity_poly.entity_id
_entity_poly.type
_entity_poly.pdbx_seq_one_letter_code
_entity_poly.pdbx_strand_id
1 'polypeptide(L)'
;MDENVKMPVTEDLLGRVLDGKGDPIDDGPEVIPDEERDIQGEAINPSSRELPEDFIQTGVSTIDVMNTLVRGQKLPIFSASGLPHNELSMQIARQADIQGDDEDFAVVFAGMGITEEESQEFIEEFPEETGALERSVVFLNKASDPAPERIITPRMALTTAEYLAFEKGMEVLVIMTDMTNYCNALREVSAAREEVPGRRGYPGYMYTDLAELYERAGIIEGKDGSVTQLPILTMVGDDMTHPIPDLTGYITEGQIVVDRDLDNQDIRPPIDVLPSLSRLMDTGCLEVSKEA
;
A
#
# COMPACT_ATOMS: atom_id res chain seq x y z
N MET A 1 -28.80 -9.29 11.92
CA MET A 1 -28.66 -9.05 10.48
C MET A 1 -27.43 -8.16 10.39
N ASP A 2 -26.26 -8.76 10.55
CA ASP A 2 -24.99 -8.09 10.31
C ASP A 2 -24.78 -8.20 8.80
N GLU A 3 -25.12 -7.14 8.06
CA GLU A 3 -24.64 -7.02 6.70
C GLU A 3 -23.18 -6.59 6.82
N ASN A 4 -22.27 -7.52 6.55
CA ASN A 4 -20.85 -7.20 6.43
C ASN A 4 -20.68 -6.12 5.36
N VAL A 5 -19.75 -5.19 5.58
CA VAL A 5 -19.44 -4.15 4.60
C VAL A 5 -18.88 -4.80 3.34
N LYS A 6 -19.37 -4.40 2.17
CA LYS A 6 -18.95 -4.94 0.89
C LYS A 6 -18.38 -3.87 -0.02
N MET A 7 -17.46 -4.27 -0.89
CA MET A 7 -16.94 -3.47 -1.99
C MET A 7 -17.57 -3.95 -3.32
N PRO A 8 -18.22 -3.07 -4.09
CA PRO A 8 -18.56 -3.35 -5.48
C PRO A 8 -17.27 -3.43 -6.32
N VAL A 9 -16.97 -4.59 -6.89
CA VAL A 9 -15.75 -4.81 -7.70
C VAL A 9 -16.09 -5.02 -9.17
N THR A 10 -15.31 -4.38 -10.03
CA THR A 10 -15.37 -4.47 -11.51
C THR A 10 -14.04 -3.96 -12.08
N GLU A 11 -13.67 -4.38 -13.29
CA GLU A 11 -12.53 -3.82 -14.02
C GLU A 11 -12.72 -2.34 -14.36
N ASP A 12 -13.98 -1.88 -14.47
CA ASP A 12 -14.34 -0.48 -14.74
C ASP A 12 -13.95 0.48 -13.59
N LEU A 13 -13.39 -0.05 -12.49
CA LEU A 13 -12.77 0.75 -11.43
C LEU A 13 -11.42 1.35 -11.84
N LEU A 14 -10.75 0.79 -12.85
CA LEU A 14 -9.52 1.37 -13.40
C LEU A 14 -9.81 2.78 -13.95
N GLY A 15 -8.99 3.76 -13.58
CA GLY A 15 -9.22 5.17 -13.90
C GLY A 15 -10.09 5.92 -12.90
N ARG A 16 -10.65 5.26 -11.87
CA ARG A 16 -11.60 5.86 -10.94
C ARG A 16 -10.95 6.39 -9.67
N VAL A 17 -11.51 7.48 -9.16
CA VAL A 17 -11.21 8.02 -7.82
C VAL A 17 -12.42 7.85 -6.92
N LEU A 18 -12.21 7.21 -5.78
CA LEU A 18 -13.21 6.82 -4.80
C LEU A 18 -12.90 7.46 -3.44
N ASP A 19 -13.91 7.66 -2.61
CA ASP A 19 -13.74 8.04 -1.21
C ASP A 19 -13.32 6.85 -0.33
N GLY A 20 -13.19 7.08 0.98
CA GLY A 20 -12.81 6.04 1.93
C GLY A 20 -13.83 4.90 2.10
N LYS A 21 -15.07 5.07 1.61
CA LYS A 21 -16.14 4.05 1.60
C LYS A 21 -16.26 3.31 0.26
N GLY A 22 -15.55 3.75 -0.77
CA GLY A 22 -15.65 3.20 -2.12
C GLY A 22 -16.71 3.89 -2.99
N ASP A 23 -17.24 5.04 -2.56
CA ASP A 23 -18.16 5.85 -3.37
C ASP A 23 -17.36 6.72 -4.35
N PRO A 24 -17.72 6.81 -5.65
CA PRO A 24 -16.97 7.64 -6.60
C PRO A 24 -17.03 9.14 -6.31
N ILE A 25 -15.88 9.80 -6.41
CA ILE A 25 -15.71 11.26 -6.19
C ILE A 25 -15.12 11.99 -7.40
N ASP A 26 -15.01 11.30 -8.52
CA ASP A 26 -14.44 11.79 -9.79
C ASP A 26 -15.46 12.40 -10.77
N ASP A 27 -16.68 12.67 -10.31
CA ASP A 27 -17.83 13.08 -11.16
C ASP A 27 -18.13 12.10 -12.33
N GLY A 28 -17.57 10.89 -12.29
CA GLY A 28 -17.80 9.85 -13.28
C GLY A 28 -19.18 9.19 -13.14
N PRO A 29 -19.55 8.32 -14.11
CA PRO A 29 -20.80 7.56 -14.01
C PRO A 29 -20.77 6.60 -12.81
N GLU A 30 -21.97 6.18 -12.38
CA GLU A 30 -22.13 5.14 -11.37
C GLU A 30 -21.39 3.87 -11.80
N VAL A 31 -20.63 3.29 -10.88
CA VAL A 31 -19.90 2.03 -11.10
C VAL A 31 -20.92 0.89 -11.08
N ILE A 32 -20.94 0.08 -12.14
CA ILE A 32 -21.78 -1.13 -12.19
C ILE A 32 -20.90 -2.31 -11.77
N PRO A 33 -21.12 -2.91 -10.58
CA PRO A 33 -20.29 -4.03 -10.13
C PRO A 33 -20.54 -5.31 -10.92
N ASP A 34 -19.47 -6.06 -11.17
CA ASP A 34 -19.55 -7.46 -11.59
C ASP A 34 -19.90 -8.36 -10.38
N GLU A 35 -19.31 -8.05 -9.22
CA GLU A 35 -19.50 -8.77 -7.97
C GLU A 35 -19.45 -7.80 -6.77
N GLU A 36 -20.05 -8.17 -5.63
CA GLU A 36 -19.84 -7.51 -4.35
C GLU A 36 -19.06 -8.43 -3.40
N ARG A 37 -17.89 -8.00 -2.94
CA ARG A 37 -17.01 -8.78 -2.06
C ARG A 37 -16.97 -8.22 -0.65
N ASP A 38 -16.86 -9.10 0.34
CA ASP A 38 -16.66 -8.69 1.73
C ASP A 38 -15.28 -8.04 1.90
N ILE A 39 -15.25 -6.86 2.50
CA ILE A 39 -14.01 -6.08 2.62
C ILE A 39 -13.02 -6.68 3.61
N GLN A 40 -13.50 -7.51 4.55
CA GLN A 40 -12.64 -8.13 5.54
C GLN A 40 -11.61 -9.05 4.86
N GLY A 41 -11.99 -9.66 3.74
CA GLY A 41 -11.17 -10.60 2.99
C GLY A 41 -10.72 -11.79 3.84
N GLU A 42 -9.81 -12.60 3.30
CA GLU A 42 -9.15 -13.67 4.03
C GLU A 42 -7.65 -13.66 3.69
N ALA A 43 -6.80 -13.97 4.68
CA ALA A 43 -5.37 -14.12 4.42
C ALA A 43 -5.14 -15.32 3.49
N ILE A 44 -4.19 -15.19 2.56
CA ILE A 44 -3.87 -16.26 1.61
C ILE A 44 -3.39 -17.50 2.37
N ASN A 45 -3.98 -18.66 2.08
CA ASN A 45 -3.59 -19.93 2.69
C ASN A 45 -2.11 -20.24 2.40
N PRO A 46 -1.27 -20.48 3.43
CA PRO A 46 0.15 -20.77 3.23
C PRO A 46 0.44 -21.93 2.27
N SER A 47 -0.43 -22.93 2.17
CA SER A 47 -0.22 -24.09 1.28
C SER A 47 -0.45 -23.78 -0.19
N SER A 48 -1.15 -22.69 -0.51
CA SER A 48 -1.43 -22.26 -1.88
C SER A 48 -0.56 -21.07 -2.30
N ARG A 49 0.42 -20.67 -1.48
CA ARG A 49 1.32 -19.57 -1.81
C ARG A 49 2.43 -20.07 -2.73
N GLU A 50 2.65 -19.33 -3.80
CA GLU A 50 3.82 -19.50 -4.66
C GLU A 50 4.93 -18.55 -4.21
N LEU A 51 6.19 -18.92 -4.46
CA LEU A 51 7.33 -18.09 -4.09
C LEU A 51 7.47 -16.93 -5.08
N PRO A 52 7.63 -15.68 -4.59
CA PRO A 52 7.99 -14.53 -5.42
C PRO A 52 9.33 -14.72 -6.16
N GLU A 53 9.30 -14.74 -7.49
CA GLU A 53 10.50 -14.89 -8.34
C GLU A 53 10.78 -13.69 -9.26
N ASP A 54 9.76 -12.87 -9.59
CA ASP A 54 9.92 -11.71 -10.49
C ASP A 54 9.87 -10.37 -9.74
N PHE A 55 10.53 -9.35 -10.28
CA PHE A 55 10.57 -8.01 -9.68
C PHE A 55 9.57 -7.03 -10.30
N ILE A 56 9.24 -6.00 -9.53
CA ILE A 56 8.57 -4.78 -10.01
C ILE A 56 9.63 -3.69 -10.11
N GLN A 57 9.76 -3.09 -11.28
CA GLN A 57 10.67 -1.98 -11.50
C GLN A 57 10.00 -0.69 -11.02
N THR A 58 10.50 -0.10 -9.94
CA THR A 58 9.92 1.11 -9.33
C THR A 58 10.40 2.41 -9.97
N GLY A 59 11.50 2.37 -10.73
CA GLY A 59 12.16 3.55 -11.31
C GLY A 59 13.10 4.27 -10.35
N VAL A 60 13.21 3.80 -9.10
CA VAL A 60 14.09 4.35 -8.07
C VAL A 60 15.28 3.44 -7.87
N SER A 61 16.48 3.88 -8.27
CA SER A 61 17.68 3.02 -8.27
C SER A 61 18.03 2.43 -6.90
N THR A 62 17.82 3.15 -5.81
CA THR A 62 18.07 2.63 -4.45
C THR A 62 17.08 1.55 -4.03
N ILE A 63 15.90 1.49 -4.65
CA ILE A 63 14.93 0.40 -4.47
C ILE A 63 15.27 -0.71 -5.46
N ASP A 64 15.27 -0.42 -6.76
CA ASP A 64 15.42 -1.42 -7.81
C ASP A 64 16.73 -2.22 -7.74
N VAL A 65 17.84 -1.58 -7.36
CA VAL A 65 19.17 -2.21 -7.36
C VAL A 65 19.57 -2.73 -5.98
N MET A 66 19.27 -1.98 -4.91
CA MET A 66 19.78 -2.31 -3.56
C MET A 66 18.75 -3.00 -2.67
N ASN A 67 17.46 -2.84 -2.95
CA ASN A 67 16.37 -3.32 -2.11
C ASN A 67 15.17 -3.72 -2.97
N THR A 68 15.41 -4.55 -3.98
CA THR A 68 14.45 -4.83 -5.06
C THR A 68 13.09 -5.23 -4.52
N LEU A 69 12.04 -4.62 -5.05
CA LEU A 69 10.65 -4.97 -4.79
C LEU A 69 10.28 -6.19 -5.65
N VAL A 70 9.88 -7.27 -5.01
CA VAL A 70 9.50 -8.53 -5.67
C VAL A 70 7.98 -8.65 -5.74
N ARG A 71 7.43 -9.24 -6.80
CA ARG A 71 5.98 -9.45 -6.97
C ARG A 71 5.41 -10.27 -5.82
N GLY A 72 4.28 -9.85 -5.25
CA GLY A 72 3.69 -10.47 -4.07
C GLY A 72 4.36 -10.08 -2.75
N GLN A 73 5.44 -9.29 -2.76
CA GLN A 73 6.13 -8.84 -1.55
C GLN A 73 5.35 -7.74 -0.82
N LYS A 74 5.56 -7.67 0.49
CA LYS A 74 5.15 -6.53 1.33
C LYS A 74 6.38 -5.76 1.81
N LEU A 75 6.70 -4.64 1.17
CA LEU A 75 7.89 -3.83 1.42
C LEU A 75 7.50 -2.38 1.79
N PRO A 76 7.46 -2.02 3.08
CA PRO A 76 7.00 -0.71 3.51
C PRO A 76 8.07 0.37 3.38
N ILE A 77 7.64 1.63 3.27
CA ILE A 77 8.47 2.83 3.35
C ILE A 77 8.29 3.46 4.73
N PHE A 78 9.38 3.54 5.50
CA PHE A 78 9.44 4.19 6.80
C PHE A 78 9.94 5.60 6.59
N SER A 79 9.04 6.56 6.76
CA SER A 79 9.28 7.98 6.58
C SER A 79 9.16 8.72 7.90
N ALA A 80 9.30 10.04 7.88
CA ALA A 80 9.06 10.93 8.98
C ALA A 80 8.32 12.18 8.52
N SER A 81 7.71 12.89 9.49
CA SER A 81 6.99 14.13 9.20
C SER A 81 7.94 15.16 8.58
N GLY A 82 7.49 15.75 7.48
CA GLY A 82 8.26 16.70 6.67
C GLY A 82 9.19 16.09 5.62
N LEU A 83 9.29 14.75 5.53
CA LEU A 83 10.05 14.09 4.46
C LEU A 83 9.19 13.83 3.21
N PRO A 84 9.77 13.77 2.00
CA PRO A 84 9.05 13.73 0.73
C PRO A 84 8.53 12.31 0.36
N HIS A 85 7.82 11.66 1.28
CA HIS A 85 7.29 10.31 1.04
C HIS A 85 6.07 10.28 0.11
N ASN A 86 5.27 11.36 0.06
CA ASN A 86 4.19 11.50 -0.91
C ASN A 86 4.75 11.66 -2.33
N GLU A 87 5.77 12.48 -2.52
CA GLU A 87 6.46 12.62 -3.82
C GLU A 87 7.05 11.27 -4.27
N LEU A 88 7.69 10.53 -3.35
CA LEU A 88 8.24 9.21 -3.63
C LEU A 88 7.13 8.19 -3.98
N SER A 89 6.01 8.20 -3.26
CA SER A 89 4.89 7.28 -3.53
C SER A 89 4.27 7.55 -4.90
N MET A 90 4.14 8.82 -5.29
CA MET A 90 3.68 9.22 -6.60
C MET A 90 4.65 8.89 -7.71
N GLN A 91 5.95 9.08 -7.47
CA GLN A 91 6.98 8.65 -8.41
C GLN A 91 6.87 7.15 -8.67
N ILE A 92 6.76 6.34 -7.61
CA ILE A 92 6.63 4.88 -7.73
C ILE A 92 5.31 4.53 -8.43
N ALA A 93 4.17 5.14 -8.07
CA ALA A 93 2.88 4.88 -8.72
C ALA A 93 2.92 5.12 -10.24
N ARG A 94 3.66 6.15 -10.69
CA ARG A 94 3.79 6.49 -12.11
C ARG A 94 4.80 5.61 -12.85
N GLN A 95 5.94 5.32 -12.22
CA GLN A 95 7.07 4.65 -12.85
C GLN A 95 7.05 3.13 -12.68
N ALA A 96 6.27 2.61 -11.73
CA ALA A 96 6.16 1.19 -11.48
C ALA A 96 5.71 0.46 -12.75
N ASP A 97 6.47 -0.55 -13.13
CA ASP A 97 6.17 -1.37 -14.29
C ASP A 97 6.75 -2.77 -14.12
N ILE A 98 6.20 -3.70 -14.88
CA ILE A 98 6.69 -5.08 -14.97
C ILE A 98 7.44 -5.26 -16.30
N GLN A 99 8.53 -6.03 -16.29
CA GLN A 99 9.25 -6.32 -17.51
C GLN A 99 8.58 -7.47 -18.28
N GLY A 100 7.78 -7.14 -19.30
CA GLY A 100 7.16 -8.10 -20.21
C GLY A 100 5.98 -7.48 -20.97
N ASP A 101 5.86 -7.75 -22.28
CA ASP A 101 4.83 -7.15 -23.15
C ASP A 101 3.42 -7.77 -22.97
N ASP A 102 3.27 -8.86 -22.21
CA ASP A 102 2.06 -9.71 -22.18
C ASP A 102 1.31 -9.70 -20.84
N GLU A 103 1.70 -8.87 -19.86
CA GLU A 103 1.10 -8.85 -18.51
C GLU A 103 0.44 -7.49 -18.21
N ASP A 104 -0.79 -7.51 -17.71
CA ASP A 104 -1.53 -6.30 -17.32
C ASP A 104 -1.11 -5.84 -15.92
N PHE A 105 -0.66 -4.59 -15.78
CA PHE A 105 -0.24 -4.00 -14.51
C PHE A 105 -1.21 -2.92 -14.03
N ALA A 106 -1.62 -2.99 -12.76
CA ALA A 106 -2.50 -2.03 -12.14
C ALA A 106 -1.94 -1.48 -10.82
N VAL A 107 -2.26 -0.23 -10.51
CA VAL A 107 -1.88 0.41 -9.23
C VAL A 107 -3.13 0.70 -8.42
N VAL A 108 -3.20 0.21 -7.18
CA VAL A 108 -4.26 0.60 -6.25
C VAL A 108 -3.66 1.51 -5.19
N PHE A 109 -4.06 2.78 -5.20
CA PHE A 109 -3.58 3.78 -4.26
C PHE A 109 -4.61 4.02 -3.16
N ALA A 110 -4.18 4.03 -1.90
CA ALA A 110 -5.04 4.28 -0.75
C ALA A 110 -4.46 5.37 0.15
N GLY A 111 -5.04 6.56 0.07
CA GLY A 111 -4.82 7.71 0.95
C GLY A 111 -5.66 7.59 2.24
N MET A 112 -5.04 7.61 3.41
CA MET A 112 -5.70 7.45 4.72
C MET A 112 -5.38 8.63 5.63
N GLY A 113 -6.39 9.43 5.94
CA GLY A 113 -6.23 10.63 6.77
C GLY A 113 -5.32 11.68 6.14
N ILE A 114 -5.28 11.75 4.81
CA ILE A 114 -4.50 12.77 4.09
C ILE A 114 -5.14 14.14 4.21
N THR A 115 -4.34 15.19 4.14
CA THR A 115 -4.85 16.57 4.12
C THR A 115 -5.58 16.86 2.81
N GLU A 116 -6.37 17.93 2.78
CA GLU A 116 -7.02 18.37 1.54
C GLU A 116 -5.98 18.74 0.47
N GLU A 117 -4.87 19.37 0.87
CA GLU A 117 -3.78 19.74 -0.04
C GLU A 117 -3.15 18.51 -0.69
N GLU A 118 -2.73 17.52 0.12
CA GLU A 118 -2.21 16.25 -0.39
C GLU A 118 -3.23 15.54 -1.29
N SER A 119 -4.52 15.55 -0.92
CA SER A 119 -5.58 14.94 -1.73
C SER A 119 -5.71 15.59 -3.11
N GLN A 120 -5.57 16.92 -3.20
CA GLN A 120 -5.60 17.63 -4.49
C GLN A 120 -4.33 17.34 -5.28
N GLU A 121 -3.16 17.35 -4.65
CA GLU A 121 -1.88 16.97 -5.30
C GLU A 121 -1.98 15.56 -5.91
N PHE A 122 -2.54 14.59 -5.19
CA PHE A 122 -2.80 13.26 -5.74
C PHE A 122 -3.71 13.33 -6.96
N ILE A 123 -4.88 13.96 -6.86
CA ILE A 123 -5.85 14.03 -7.97
C ILE A 123 -5.30 14.78 -9.19
N GLU A 124 -4.47 15.81 -9.00
CA GLU A 124 -3.87 16.58 -10.10
C GLU A 124 -2.70 15.82 -10.76
N GLU A 125 -1.86 15.13 -9.97
CA GLU A 125 -0.66 14.47 -10.49
C GLU A 125 -0.92 13.10 -11.16
N PHE A 126 -2.02 12.41 -10.82
CA PHE A 126 -2.36 11.11 -11.42
C PHE A 126 -2.81 11.19 -12.91
N PRO A 127 -3.72 12.11 -13.31
CA PRO A 127 -4.23 12.22 -14.67
C PRO A 127 -3.32 13.01 -15.64
N GLU A 128 -2.66 14.09 -15.20
CA GLU A 128 -2.16 15.11 -16.14
C GLU A 128 -0.83 14.77 -16.84
N GLU A 129 0.04 13.94 -16.25
CA GLU A 129 1.43 13.83 -16.75
C GLU A 129 1.81 12.50 -17.43
N THR A 130 1.10 11.38 -17.21
CA THR A 130 1.63 10.04 -17.60
C THR A 130 0.63 9.00 -18.10
N GLY A 131 -0.68 9.23 -18.02
CA GLY A 131 -1.68 8.18 -18.29
C GLY A 131 -1.73 7.09 -17.20
N ALA A 132 -0.95 7.24 -16.11
CA ALA A 132 -0.93 6.29 -14.99
C ALA A 132 -2.30 6.11 -14.34
N LEU A 133 -3.16 7.15 -14.35
CA LEU A 133 -4.53 7.05 -13.87
C LEU A 133 -5.33 5.95 -14.59
N GLU A 134 -5.15 5.75 -15.91
CA GLU A 134 -5.93 4.77 -16.68
C GLU A 134 -5.77 3.33 -16.18
N ARG A 135 -4.63 3.03 -15.55
CA ARG A 135 -4.32 1.74 -14.92
C ARG A 135 -4.36 1.78 -13.39
N SER A 136 -4.91 2.85 -12.80
CA SER A 136 -4.94 3.04 -11.35
C SER A 136 -6.34 3.11 -10.78
N VAL A 137 -6.52 2.63 -9.56
CA VAL A 137 -7.71 2.87 -8.73
C VAL A 137 -7.27 3.64 -7.50
N VAL A 138 -7.87 4.80 -7.26
CA VAL A 138 -7.45 5.69 -6.17
C VAL A 138 -8.55 5.77 -5.11
N PHE A 139 -8.23 5.43 -3.87
CA PHE A 139 -9.09 5.60 -2.70
C PHE A 139 -8.54 6.73 -1.83
N LEU A 140 -9.36 7.75 -1.55
CA LEU A 140 -8.95 8.91 -0.76
C LEU A 140 -9.85 9.08 0.47
N ASN A 141 -9.28 8.88 1.64
CA ASN A 141 -9.85 9.24 2.93
C ASN A 141 -9.11 10.45 3.50
N LYS A 142 -9.84 11.53 3.75
CA LYS A 142 -9.28 12.80 4.23
C LYS A 142 -9.14 12.81 5.76
N ALA A 143 -8.31 13.71 6.27
CA ALA A 143 -8.15 13.93 7.72
C ALA A 143 -9.45 14.42 8.37
N SER A 144 -10.32 15.12 7.62
CA SER A 144 -11.64 15.57 8.06
C SER A 144 -12.67 14.44 8.18
N ASP A 145 -12.42 13.29 7.54
CA ASP A 145 -13.37 12.21 7.45
C ASP A 145 -13.37 11.35 8.73
N PRO A 146 -14.48 10.63 9.01
CA PRO A 146 -14.62 9.85 10.24
C PRO A 146 -13.52 8.79 10.41
N ALA A 147 -13.03 8.62 11.64
CA ALA A 147 -12.02 7.60 11.97
C ALA A 147 -12.40 6.16 11.55
N PRO A 148 -13.66 5.69 11.67
CA PRO A 148 -14.05 4.37 11.17
C PRO A 148 -13.89 4.21 9.65
N GLU A 149 -14.07 5.30 8.89
CA GLU A 149 -13.90 5.29 7.44
C GLU A 149 -12.43 5.02 7.07
N ARG A 150 -11.51 5.68 7.78
CA ARG A 150 -10.07 5.45 7.63
C ARG A 150 -9.64 4.01 7.88
N ILE A 151 -10.37 3.28 8.73
CA ILE A 151 -10.10 1.87 9.04
C ILE A 151 -10.59 0.94 7.91
N ILE A 152 -11.64 1.33 7.19
CA ILE A 152 -12.17 0.53 6.07
C ILE A 152 -11.46 0.83 4.74
N THR A 153 -10.90 2.02 4.54
CA THR A 153 -10.22 2.41 3.30
C THR A 153 -9.17 1.40 2.80
N PRO A 154 -8.18 0.94 3.61
CA PRO A 154 -7.22 -0.04 3.12
C PRO A 154 -7.87 -1.41 2.84
N ARG A 155 -8.96 -1.76 3.52
CA ARG A 155 -9.72 -2.99 3.27
C ARG A 155 -10.46 -2.91 1.92
N MET A 156 -11.02 -1.76 1.58
CA MET A 156 -11.61 -1.50 0.25
C MET A 156 -10.55 -1.66 -0.85
N ALA A 157 -9.42 -0.97 -0.68
CA ALA A 157 -8.31 -1.01 -1.63
C ALA A 157 -7.77 -2.44 -1.84
N LEU A 158 -7.53 -3.20 -0.77
CA LEU A 158 -7.06 -4.57 -0.86
C LEU A 158 -8.09 -5.50 -1.52
N THR A 159 -9.39 -5.28 -1.28
CA THR A 159 -10.45 -6.09 -1.89
C THR A 159 -10.53 -5.85 -3.40
N THR A 160 -10.37 -4.60 -3.83
CA THR A 160 -10.23 -4.27 -5.25
C THR A 160 -8.96 -4.88 -5.84
N ALA A 161 -7.83 -4.79 -5.14
CA ALA A 161 -6.56 -5.36 -5.60
C ALA A 161 -6.63 -6.88 -5.78
N GLU A 162 -7.22 -7.60 -4.82
CA GLU A 162 -7.41 -9.06 -4.90
C GLU A 162 -8.31 -9.48 -6.06
N TYR A 163 -9.34 -8.69 -6.35
CA TYR A 163 -10.20 -8.95 -7.50
C TYR A 163 -9.43 -8.79 -8.82
N LEU A 164 -8.73 -7.67 -8.99
CA LEU A 164 -7.91 -7.41 -10.19
C LEU A 164 -6.81 -8.48 -10.34
N ALA A 165 -6.14 -8.85 -9.25
CA ALA A 165 -5.08 -9.84 -9.29
C ALA A 165 -5.59 -11.26 -9.54
N PHE A 166 -6.48 -11.76 -8.68
CA PHE A 166 -6.79 -13.18 -8.64
C PHE A 166 -7.95 -13.58 -9.54
N GLU A 167 -8.80 -12.66 -9.98
CA GLU A 167 -9.86 -12.96 -10.98
C GLU A 167 -9.53 -12.47 -12.37
N LYS A 168 -8.86 -11.33 -12.49
CA LYS A 168 -8.52 -10.74 -13.79
C LYS A 168 -7.09 -11.03 -14.24
N GLY A 169 -6.28 -11.62 -13.37
CA GLY A 169 -4.91 -12.05 -13.69
C GLY A 169 -3.93 -10.88 -13.83
N MET A 170 -4.23 -9.73 -13.22
CA MET A 170 -3.37 -8.55 -13.29
C MET A 170 -2.28 -8.59 -12.22
N GLU A 171 -1.16 -7.95 -12.50
CA GLU A 171 -0.14 -7.64 -11.51
C GLU A 171 -0.50 -6.35 -10.79
N VAL A 172 -0.76 -6.42 -9.48
CA VAL A 172 -1.29 -5.27 -8.73
C VAL A 172 -0.29 -4.76 -7.69
N LEU A 173 0.07 -3.49 -7.80
CA LEU A 173 0.82 -2.75 -6.77
C LEU A 173 -0.13 -1.92 -5.91
N VAL A 174 -0.21 -2.25 -4.61
CA VAL A 174 -1.03 -1.52 -3.64
C VAL A 174 -0.17 -0.57 -2.82
N ILE A 175 -0.38 0.73 -2.97
CA ILE A 175 0.31 1.77 -2.20
C ILE A 175 -0.65 2.29 -1.14
N MET A 176 -0.28 2.20 0.14
CA MET A 176 -1.13 2.61 1.25
C MET A 176 -0.43 3.70 2.07
N THR A 177 -0.91 4.94 2.03
CA THR A 177 -0.32 6.07 2.77
C THR A 177 -1.41 6.86 3.52
N ASP A 178 -1.34 7.16 4.81
CA ASP A 178 -0.29 6.81 5.76
C ASP A 178 -0.82 5.81 6.81
N MET A 179 -0.10 4.70 7.00
CA MET A 179 -0.42 3.67 7.99
C MET A 179 -0.37 4.19 9.44
N THR A 180 0.39 5.25 9.72
CA THR A 180 0.37 5.92 11.02
C THR A 180 -0.99 6.56 11.29
N ASN A 181 -1.63 7.17 10.28
CA ASN A 181 -2.98 7.71 10.41
C ASN A 181 -4.01 6.60 10.61
N TYR A 182 -3.84 5.47 9.93
CA TYR A 182 -4.61 4.26 10.17
C TYR A 182 -4.51 3.77 11.62
N CYS A 183 -3.28 3.57 12.14
CA CYS A 183 -3.08 3.12 13.52
C CYS A 183 -3.60 4.14 14.55
N ASN A 184 -3.52 5.44 14.25
CA ASN A 184 -4.09 6.48 15.10
C ASN A 184 -5.63 6.43 15.13
N ALA A 185 -6.28 6.17 13.97
CA ALA A 185 -7.72 5.96 13.92
C ALA A 185 -8.13 4.69 14.68
N LEU A 186 -7.36 3.60 14.56
CA LEU A 186 -7.59 2.38 15.32
C LEU A 186 -7.51 2.64 16.84
N ARG A 187 -6.52 3.42 17.27
CA ARG A 187 -6.39 3.86 18.66
C ARG A 187 -7.57 4.71 19.12
N GLU A 188 -8.03 5.66 18.29
CA GLU A 188 -9.18 6.51 18.59
C GLU A 188 -10.46 5.69 18.77
N VAL A 189 -10.74 4.75 17.86
CA VAL A 189 -11.91 3.88 17.92
C VAL A 189 -11.84 2.95 19.14
N SER A 190 -10.68 2.38 19.44
CA SER A 190 -10.45 1.55 20.62
C SER A 190 -10.67 2.33 21.93
N ALA A 191 -10.16 3.56 22.01
CA ALA A 191 -10.37 4.45 23.15
C ALA A 191 -11.84 4.84 23.32
N ALA A 192 -12.55 5.11 22.22
CA ALA A 192 -13.99 5.40 22.24
C ALA A 192 -14.83 4.19 22.68
N ARG A 193 -14.33 2.97 22.46
CA ARG A 193 -14.92 1.71 22.94
C ARG A 193 -14.53 1.34 24.38
N GLU A 194 -13.75 2.19 25.05
CA GLU A 194 -13.22 1.97 26.40
C GLU A 194 -12.40 0.67 26.55
N GLU A 195 -11.73 0.25 25.46
CA GLU A 195 -10.83 -0.90 25.48
C GLU A 195 -9.56 -0.58 26.28
N VAL A 196 -8.97 -1.59 26.91
CA VAL A 196 -7.73 -1.42 27.68
C VAL A 196 -6.56 -1.21 26.70
N PRO A 197 -5.83 -0.08 26.78
CA PRO A 197 -4.74 0.18 25.86
C PRO A 197 -3.52 -0.70 26.18
N GLY A 198 -2.80 -1.06 25.12
CA GLY A 198 -1.51 -1.75 25.17
C GLY A 198 -0.32 -0.76 25.18
N ARG A 199 0.74 -1.12 24.45
CA ARG A 199 2.01 -0.37 24.42
C ARG A 199 1.82 1.02 23.80
N ARG A 200 2.34 2.05 24.48
CA ARG A 200 2.23 3.48 24.11
C ARG A 200 0.79 3.94 23.75
N GLY A 201 -0.23 3.30 24.33
CA GLY A 201 -1.63 3.71 24.16
C GLY A 201 -2.35 3.11 22.95
N TYR A 202 -1.71 2.26 22.15
CA TYR A 202 -2.34 1.58 21.01
C TYR A 202 -3.12 0.32 21.43
N PRO A 203 -4.08 -0.16 20.64
CA PRO A 203 -4.86 -1.36 20.96
C PRO A 203 -3.98 -2.60 21.08
N GLY A 204 -4.34 -3.52 21.98
CA GLY A 204 -3.57 -4.76 22.20
C GLY A 204 -3.52 -5.69 20.98
N TYR A 205 -4.50 -5.59 20.08
CA TYR A 205 -4.62 -6.38 18.86
C TYR A 205 -4.04 -5.71 17.61
N MET A 206 -3.35 -4.56 17.75
CA MET A 206 -2.81 -3.82 16.60
C MET A 206 -1.90 -4.67 15.70
N TYR A 207 -1.14 -5.62 16.27
CA TYR A 207 -0.36 -6.57 15.48
C TYR A 207 -1.25 -7.42 14.56
N THR A 208 -2.30 -8.03 15.12
CA THR A 208 -3.21 -8.89 14.37
C THR A 208 -3.98 -8.11 13.31
N ASP A 209 -4.45 -6.90 13.63
CA ASP A 209 -5.17 -6.05 12.70
C ASP A 209 -4.28 -5.58 11.52
N LEU A 210 -3.02 -5.21 11.77
CA LEU A 210 -2.05 -4.95 10.70
C LEU A 210 -1.75 -6.21 9.88
N ALA A 211 -1.65 -7.37 10.54
CA ALA A 211 -1.40 -8.64 9.85
C ALA A 211 -2.57 -9.03 8.92
N GLU A 212 -3.82 -8.76 9.31
CA GLU A 212 -4.99 -8.96 8.46
C GLU A 212 -4.94 -8.14 7.17
N LEU A 213 -4.27 -6.98 7.16
CA LEU A 213 -4.05 -6.19 5.94
C LEU A 213 -2.84 -6.70 5.15
N TYR A 214 -1.68 -6.83 5.81
CA TYR A 214 -0.42 -7.12 5.13
C TYR A 214 -0.34 -8.55 4.59
N GLU A 215 -0.99 -9.53 5.22
CA GLU A 215 -0.98 -10.93 4.78
C GLU A 215 -1.97 -11.24 3.64
N ARG A 216 -2.63 -10.22 3.10
CA ARG A 216 -3.40 -10.28 1.85
C ARG A 216 -2.53 -10.09 0.59
N ALA A 217 -1.25 -9.75 0.78
CA ALA A 217 -0.25 -9.75 -0.29
C ALA A 217 0.24 -11.17 -0.62
N GLY A 218 0.56 -11.42 -1.88
CA GLY A 218 1.23 -12.64 -2.32
C GLY A 218 0.83 -13.09 -3.73
N ILE A 219 1.37 -14.25 -4.10
CA ILE A 219 1.07 -14.99 -5.33
C ILE A 219 0.37 -16.29 -4.93
N ILE A 220 -0.68 -16.68 -5.67
CA ILE A 220 -1.45 -17.90 -5.43
C ILE A 220 -1.13 -18.90 -6.53
N GLU A 221 -0.77 -20.13 -6.15
CA GLU A 221 -0.48 -21.21 -7.09
C GLU A 221 -1.66 -21.43 -8.05
N GLY A 222 -1.38 -21.35 -9.35
CA GLY A 222 -2.39 -21.51 -10.42
C GLY A 222 -3.24 -20.28 -10.68
N LYS A 223 -2.88 -19.10 -10.15
CA LYS A 223 -3.39 -17.79 -10.54
C LYS A 223 -2.27 -17.00 -11.20
N ASP A 224 -2.58 -16.29 -12.28
CA ASP A 224 -1.58 -15.57 -13.07
C ASP A 224 -1.19 -14.22 -12.47
N GLY A 225 -2.06 -13.60 -11.65
CA GLY A 225 -1.80 -12.28 -11.04
C GLY A 225 -1.23 -12.33 -9.62
N SER A 226 -0.67 -11.19 -9.18
CA SER A 226 -0.15 -11.01 -7.83
C SER A 226 -0.64 -9.74 -7.14
N VAL A 227 -0.61 -9.75 -5.80
CA VAL A 227 -0.83 -8.55 -4.98
C VAL A 227 0.45 -8.19 -4.25
N THR A 228 1.09 -7.10 -4.66
CA THR A 228 2.29 -6.53 -4.02
C THR A 228 1.88 -5.32 -3.19
N GLN A 229 2.43 -5.18 -1.98
CA GLN A 229 2.09 -4.06 -1.09
C GLN A 229 3.31 -3.17 -0.81
N LEU A 230 3.09 -1.86 -0.91
CA LEU A 230 4.00 -0.80 -0.52
C LEU A 230 3.34 0.10 0.55
N PRO A 231 3.22 -0.36 1.81
CA PRO A 231 2.69 0.47 2.89
C PRO A 231 3.65 1.60 3.25
N ILE A 232 3.15 2.81 3.45
CA ILE A 232 3.95 3.96 3.85
C ILE A 232 3.53 4.37 5.25
N LEU A 233 4.51 4.57 6.13
CA LEU A 233 4.27 5.02 7.48
C LEU A 233 5.17 6.18 7.87
N THR A 234 4.58 7.17 8.54
CA THR A 234 5.32 8.28 9.16
C THR A 234 5.68 7.94 10.60
N MET A 235 6.97 7.76 10.88
CA MET A 235 7.50 7.49 12.21
C MET A 235 7.31 8.70 13.13
N VAL A 236 6.85 8.43 14.36
CA VAL A 236 6.67 9.46 15.38
C VAL A 236 8.02 9.80 16.00
N GLY A 237 8.55 10.99 15.67
CA GLY A 237 9.83 11.47 16.19
C GLY A 237 11.04 10.65 15.70
N ASP A 238 10.97 10.17 14.46
CA ASP A 238 12.04 9.42 13.78
C ASP A 238 12.44 8.12 14.55
N ASP A 239 11.53 7.60 15.39
CA ASP A 239 11.75 6.45 16.27
C ASP A 239 11.23 5.14 15.65
N MET A 240 12.13 4.33 15.09
CA MET A 240 11.82 2.98 14.57
C MET A 240 11.34 2.01 15.66
N THR A 241 11.59 2.29 16.94
CA THR A 241 11.11 1.46 18.07
C THR A 241 9.68 1.81 18.50
N HIS A 242 9.07 2.81 17.85
CA HIS A 242 7.67 3.14 18.05
C HIS A 242 6.79 1.94 17.65
N PRO A 243 5.65 1.68 18.33
CA PRO A 243 4.85 0.49 18.07
C PRO A 243 4.38 0.30 16.63
N ILE A 244 4.20 1.39 15.87
CA ILE A 244 3.79 1.32 14.46
C ILE A 244 4.90 0.72 13.60
N PRO A 245 6.08 1.36 13.43
CA PRO A 245 7.18 0.77 12.64
C PRO A 245 7.66 -0.56 13.18
N ASP A 246 7.71 -0.73 14.52
CA ASP A 246 8.12 -1.99 15.15
C ASP A 246 7.20 -3.15 14.74
N LEU A 247 5.88 -3.01 14.90
CA LEU A 247 4.95 -4.08 14.52
C LEU A 247 4.87 -4.28 13.00
N THR A 248 4.91 -3.21 12.20
CA THR A 248 4.97 -3.33 10.74
C THR A 248 6.20 -4.14 10.33
N GLY A 249 7.39 -3.83 10.85
CA GLY A 249 8.63 -4.54 10.51
C GLY A 249 8.68 -6.02 10.93
N TYR A 250 7.87 -6.43 11.93
CA TYR A 250 7.68 -7.85 12.27
C TYR A 250 6.84 -8.60 11.26
N ILE A 251 5.92 -7.91 10.57
CA ILE A 251 4.99 -8.52 9.62
C ILE A 251 5.56 -8.47 8.20
N THR A 252 6.11 -7.31 7.80
CA THR A 252 6.62 -7.08 6.44
C THR A 252 7.98 -7.73 6.19
N GLU A 253 8.34 -7.90 4.93
CA GLU A 253 9.54 -8.62 4.48
C GLU A 253 10.73 -7.68 4.28
N GLY A 254 10.84 -6.65 5.12
CA GLY A 254 11.82 -5.58 4.95
C GLY A 254 11.24 -4.21 5.26
N GLN A 255 12.01 -3.19 4.90
CA GLN A 255 11.63 -1.79 4.95
C GLN A 255 12.57 -0.95 4.10
N ILE A 256 12.07 0.13 3.52
CA ILE A 256 12.86 1.22 2.92
C ILE A 256 12.82 2.40 3.88
N VAL A 257 13.95 2.98 4.26
CA VAL A 257 14.01 4.09 5.21
C VAL A 257 14.30 5.39 4.47
N VAL A 258 13.40 6.35 4.61
CA VAL A 258 13.59 7.73 4.16
C VAL A 258 14.26 8.49 5.28
N ASP A 259 15.44 9.04 5.02
CA ASP A 259 16.32 9.63 6.03
C ASP A 259 16.35 11.15 5.95
N ARG A 260 16.28 11.79 7.13
CA ARG A 260 16.24 13.24 7.26
C ARG A 260 17.60 13.89 7.00
N ASP A 261 18.70 13.24 7.34
CA ASP A 261 20.04 13.79 7.10
C ASP A 261 20.37 13.81 5.61
N LEU A 262 19.92 12.79 4.85
CA LEU A 262 20.00 12.79 3.38
C LEU A 262 19.11 13.86 2.76
N ASP A 263 17.90 14.04 3.28
CA ASP A 263 16.96 15.10 2.85
C ASP A 263 17.56 16.50 3.04
N ASN A 264 18.13 16.77 4.23
CA ASN A 264 18.82 18.02 4.54
C ASN A 264 20.08 18.28 3.68
N GLN A 265 20.61 17.25 3.02
CA GLN A 265 21.74 17.33 2.09
C GLN A 265 21.29 17.48 0.62
N ASP A 266 19.99 17.73 0.38
CA ASP A 266 19.38 17.83 -0.95
C ASP A 266 19.53 16.55 -1.80
N ILE A 267 19.64 15.37 -1.16
CA ILE A 267 19.65 14.08 -1.85
C ILE A 267 18.20 13.66 -2.15
N ARG A 268 17.93 13.23 -3.38
CA ARG A 268 16.60 12.87 -3.87
C ARG A 268 16.64 11.58 -4.71
N PRO A 269 15.84 10.54 -4.38
CA PRO A 269 15.06 10.40 -3.14
C PRO A 269 15.98 10.19 -1.92
N PRO A 270 15.64 10.72 -0.73
CA PRO A 270 16.49 10.63 0.46
C PRO A 270 16.36 9.25 1.14
N ILE A 271 16.76 8.19 0.45
CA ILE A 271 16.70 6.80 0.94
C ILE A 271 18.06 6.39 1.52
N ASP A 272 18.09 6.02 2.80
CA ASP A 272 19.28 5.43 3.40
C ASP A 272 19.29 3.92 3.16
N VAL A 273 20.28 3.48 2.37
CA VAL A 273 20.44 2.08 1.96
C VAL A 273 20.91 1.16 3.09
N LEU A 274 21.50 1.70 4.16
CA LEU A 274 22.06 0.88 5.25
C LEU A 274 20.99 0.28 6.18
N PRO A 275 20.00 1.05 6.67
CA PRO A 275 18.88 0.51 7.45
C PRO A 275 17.75 -0.04 6.57
N SER A 276 17.77 0.24 5.26
CA SER A 276 16.85 -0.38 4.29
C SER A 276 17.22 -1.84 4.04
N LEU A 277 16.21 -2.68 3.86
CA LEU A 277 16.38 -4.09 3.57
C LEU A 277 15.16 -4.62 2.80
N SER A 278 15.39 -5.33 1.70
CA SER A 278 14.39 -6.23 1.09
C SER A 278 14.83 -7.68 1.32
N ARG A 279 14.06 -8.45 2.12
CA ARG A 279 14.42 -9.84 2.47
C ARG A 279 14.23 -10.83 1.31
N LEU A 280 13.44 -10.46 0.30
CA LEU A 280 13.18 -11.28 -0.89
C LEU A 280 14.03 -10.86 -2.10
N MET A 281 14.90 -9.87 -1.96
CA MET A 281 15.74 -9.38 -3.06
C MET A 281 16.50 -10.52 -3.77
N ASP A 282 17.06 -11.47 -3.02
CA ASP A 282 17.84 -12.58 -3.57
C ASP A 282 17.01 -13.51 -4.48
N THR A 283 15.68 -13.56 -4.34
CA THR A 283 14.84 -14.37 -5.23
C THR A 283 14.45 -13.63 -6.50
N GLY A 284 14.24 -12.31 -6.43
CA GLY A 284 13.71 -11.49 -7.55
C GLY A 284 14.73 -10.70 -8.40
N CYS A 285 16.01 -10.63 -8.00
CA CYS A 285 16.98 -9.85 -8.77
C CYS A 285 17.43 -10.50 -10.09
N LEU A 286 17.59 -9.66 -11.12
CA LEU A 286 18.37 -9.98 -12.33
C LEU A 286 19.73 -10.57 -11.97
N GLU A 287 20.15 -11.66 -12.64
CA GLU A 287 21.42 -12.36 -12.35
C GLU A 287 22.65 -11.42 -12.36
N VAL A 288 22.60 -10.32 -13.13
CA VAL A 288 23.68 -9.32 -13.24
C VAL A 288 23.78 -8.42 -11.99
N SER A 289 22.68 -8.25 -11.24
CA SER A 289 22.60 -7.40 -10.05
C SER A 289 23.16 -8.07 -8.80
N LYS A 290 23.23 -9.41 -8.77
CA LYS A 290 23.66 -10.19 -7.59
C LYS A 290 25.17 -10.11 -7.30
N GLU A 291 25.97 -9.65 -8.27
CA GLU A 291 27.44 -9.62 -8.18
C GLU A 291 28.01 -8.21 -7.90
N ALA A 292 27.17 -7.18 -7.73
CA ALA A 292 27.57 -5.77 -7.59
C ALA A 292 27.78 -5.33 -6.13
#